data_AF-A0AA97JLF3-F1
#
_entry.id   AF-A0AA97JLF3-F1
#
_cell.length_a   1.000
_cell.length_b   1.000
_cell.length_c   1.000
_cell.angle_alpha   90.00
_cell.angle_beta   90.00
_cell.angle_gamma   90.00
#
_symmetry.space_group_name_H-M   'P 1'
#
loop_
_entity.id
_entity.type
_entity.pdbx_description
1 polymer ?
#
loop_
_entity_poly.entity_id
_entity_poly.type
_entity_poly.pdbx_seq_one_letter_code
_entity_poly.pdbx_strand_id
1 'polypeptide(L)'
;MAAFLAQESSVDGVGAPICTGVFLFGCELNSHARSYTFKVSEEDDSDHTLALNTVCLSEGAKDECNIVEVVGRNYHNQEIAVPVANLKLSCQPWLSLNDFQLQPPVTFRLRSGSGPVHLAGLHQIFHRQDILEDGFSEEDEEFIEEEELSEEEELSPVKPAKKKQRKS
;
A
#
# COMPACT_ATOMS: atom_id res chain seq x y z
N MET A 1 -3.16 -23.10 11.89
CA MET A 1 -4.33 -22.55 11.19
C MET A 1 -4.60 -21.18 11.77
N ALA A 2 -4.42 -20.12 10.98
CA ALA A 2 -4.84 -18.78 11.36
C ALA A 2 -5.96 -18.38 10.39
N ALA A 3 -7.14 -18.09 10.93
CA ALA A 3 -8.25 -17.54 10.18
C ALA A 3 -8.21 -16.02 10.35
N PHE A 4 -8.15 -15.29 9.23
CA PHE A 4 -8.41 -13.86 9.21
C PHE A 4 -9.94 -13.69 9.14
N LEU A 5 -10.52 -13.09 10.18
CA LEU A 5 -11.87 -12.54 10.09
C LEU A 5 -11.77 -11.29 9.21
N ALA A 6 -12.46 -11.30 8.07
CA ALA A 6 -12.68 -10.09 7.30
C ALA A 6 -13.55 -9.16 8.14
N GLN A 7 -12.97 -8.04 8.58
CA GLN A 7 -13.70 -6.93 9.16
C GLN A 7 -14.21 -6.09 7.99
N GLU A 8 -15.51 -6.15 7.71
CA GLU A 8 -16.16 -5.19 6.82
C GLU A 8 -16.22 -3.84 7.54
N SER A 9 -15.49 -2.85 7.05
CA SER A 9 -15.63 -1.46 7.48
C SER A 9 -16.64 -0.77 6.58
N SER A 10 -17.83 -0.52 7.10
CA SER A 10 -18.74 0.51 6.59
C SER A 10 -18.05 1.87 6.68
N VAL A 11 -17.71 2.46 5.53
CA VAL A 11 -17.18 3.82 5.48
C VAL A 11 -18.34 4.81 5.48
N ASP A 12 -18.73 5.25 6.68
CA ASP A 12 -19.43 6.52 6.85
C ASP A 12 -18.41 7.66 6.71
N GLY A 13 -18.53 8.45 5.65
CA GLY A 13 -18.31 9.91 5.68
C GLY A 13 -16.93 10.50 6.01
N VAL A 14 -15.80 9.81 5.84
CA VAL A 14 -14.46 10.44 5.94
C VAL A 14 -13.81 10.50 4.55
N GLY A 15 -13.50 11.72 4.08
CA GLY A 15 -12.82 11.92 2.80
C GLY A 15 -11.54 11.09 2.72
N ALA A 16 -11.39 10.31 1.66
CA ALA A 16 -10.22 9.46 1.49
C ALA A 16 -8.95 10.31 1.42
N PRO A 17 -7.85 9.91 2.09
CA PRO A 17 -6.59 10.64 2.01
C PRO A 17 -6.10 10.70 0.57
N ILE A 18 -5.74 11.90 0.11
CA ILE A 18 -5.27 12.13 -1.27
C ILE A 18 -3.75 12.02 -1.27
N CYS A 19 -3.21 11.16 -2.14
CA CYS A 19 -1.78 11.09 -2.40
C CYS A 19 -1.34 12.38 -3.11
N THR A 20 -0.56 13.20 -2.43
CA THR A 20 -0.13 14.52 -2.91
C THR A 20 1.28 14.52 -3.46
N GLY A 21 2.07 13.49 -3.14
CA GLY A 21 3.43 13.32 -3.65
C GLY A 21 3.85 11.86 -3.74
N VAL A 22 4.52 11.51 -4.84
CA VAL A 22 5.17 10.21 -5.02
C VAL A 22 6.61 10.44 -5.47
N PHE A 23 7.56 9.96 -4.67
CA PHE A 23 8.99 10.11 -4.91
C PHE A 23 9.67 8.75 -4.94
N LEU A 24 10.74 8.63 -5.72
CA LEU A 24 11.56 7.43 -5.72
C LEU A 24 12.37 7.36 -4.43
N PHE A 25 12.33 6.20 -3.78
CA PHE A 25 13.19 5.87 -2.65
C PHE A 25 14.23 4.84 -3.06
N GLY A 26 15.45 5.01 -2.59
CA GLY A 26 16.51 4.02 -2.71
C GLY A 26 17.53 4.13 -1.58
N CYS A 27 18.07 2.99 -1.15
CA CYS A 27 19.25 2.97 -0.29
C CYS A 27 20.11 1.73 -0.56
N GLU A 28 21.39 1.82 -0.23
CA GLU A 28 22.34 0.72 -0.29
C GLU A 28 22.77 0.33 1.13
N LEU A 29 22.81 -0.97 1.40
CA LEU A 29 23.39 -1.55 2.60
C LEU A 29 24.62 -2.39 2.25
N ASN A 30 25.73 -2.16 2.92
CA ASN A 30 26.99 -2.87 2.69
C ASN A 30 27.77 -3.05 4.01
N SER A 31 28.98 -3.61 3.95
CA SER A 31 29.82 -3.85 5.14
C SER A 31 30.20 -2.60 5.92
N HIS A 32 30.26 -1.43 5.27
CA HIS A 32 30.60 -0.14 5.91
C HIS A 32 29.34 0.60 6.37
N ALA A 33 28.30 0.64 5.52
CA ALA A 33 27.00 1.23 5.80
C ALA A 33 25.97 0.11 6.01
N ARG A 34 25.96 -0.49 7.21
CA ARG A 34 25.11 -1.66 7.51
C ARG A 34 23.65 -1.31 7.77
N SER A 35 23.31 -0.04 7.91
CA SER A 35 21.94 0.38 8.18
C SER A 35 21.62 1.73 7.57
N TYR A 36 20.36 1.92 7.19
CA TYR A 36 19.81 3.18 6.72
C TYR A 36 18.46 3.42 7.39
N THR A 37 18.26 4.62 7.94
CA THR A 37 16.99 5.00 8.58
C THR A 37 16.24 5.99 7.70
N PHE A 38 15.05 5.60 7.26
CA PHE A 38 14.07 6.50 6.69
C PHE A 38 13.28 7.17 7.81
N LYS A 39 13.35 8.49 7.87
CA LYS A 39 12.67 9.33 8.85
C LYS A 39 12.13 10.58 8.17
N VAL A 40 11.08 11.15 8.73
CA VAL A 40 10.42 12.38 8.29
C VAL A 40 10.67 13.46 9.35
N SER A 41 10.62 14.73 8.96
CA SER A 41 10.73 15.84 9.90
C SER A 41 9.58 15.81 10.91
N GLU A 42 9.84 16.17 12.16
CA GLU A 42 8.76 16.33 13.16
C GLU A 42 7.87 17.55 12.86
N GLU A 43 8.34 18.47 12.01
CA GLU A 43 7.60 19.67 11.56
C GLU A 43 6.66 19.39 10.37
N ASP A 44 6.75 18.20 9.75
CA ASP A 44 5.89 17.82 8.63
C ASP A 44 4.62 17.16 9.16
N ASP A 45 3.47 17.77 8.87
CA ASP A 45 2.14 17.32 9.31
C ASP A 45 1.46 16.37 8.33
N SER A 46 2.13 16.00 7.23
CA SER A 46 1.62 15.06 6.24
C SER A 46 1.71 13.61 6.74
N ASP A 47 0.87 12.73 6.21
CA ASP A 47 0.95 11.29 6.44
C ASP A 47 1.95 10.67 5.43
N HIS A 48 3.10 10.17 5.90
CA HIS A 48 4.14 9.58 5.05
C HIS A 48 4.11 8.05 5.09
N THR A 49 4.22 7.42 3.93
CA THR A 49 4.38 5.97 3.80
C THR A 49 5.55 5.65 2.89
N LEU A 50 6.37 4.67 3.29
CA LEU A 50 7.38 4.09 2.43
C LEU A 50 6.88 2.74 1.89
N ALA A 51 6.57 2.67 0.60
CA ALA A 51 6.20 1.45 -0.10
C ALA A 51 7.45 0.80 -0.70
N LEU A 52 8.02 -0.20 -0.01
CA LEU A 52 9.22 -0.89 -0.46
C LEU A 52 8.88 -1.93 -1.54
N ASN A 53 9.52 -1.84 -2.70
CA ASN A 53 9.17 -2.66 -3.85
C ASN A 53 10.20 -3.76 -4.09
N THR A 54 11.49 -3.44 -4.13
CA THR A 54 12.53 -4.41 -4.47
C THR A 54 13.71 -4.38 -3.51
N VAL A 55 14.33 -5.55 -3.34
CA VAL A 55 15.61 -5.73 -2.66
C VAL A 55 16.49 -6.59 -3.58
N CYS A 56 17.69 -6.13 -3.93
CA CYS A 56 18.58 -6.87 -4.84
C CYS A 56 20.05 -6.78 -4.43
N LEU A 57 20.79 -7.83 -4.76
CA LEU A 57 22.25 -7.82 -4.76
C LEU A 57 22.74 -7.12 -6.02
N SER A 58 23.80 -6.34 -5.87
CA SER A 58 24.39 -5.53 -6.95
C SER A 58 25.84 -5.93 -7.21
N GLU A 59 26.49 -5.25 -8.15
CA GLU A 59 27.88 -5.52 -8.52
C GLU A 59 28.80 -5.46 -7.29
N GLY A 60 29.73 -6.42 -7.19
CA GLY A 60 30.64 -6.54 -6.05
C GLY A 60 30.09 -7.36 -4.87
N ALA A 61 28.82 -7.78 -4.90
CA ALA A 61 28.29 -8.69 -3.89
C ALA A 61 28.96 -10.07 -3.97
N LYS A 62 29.21 -10.66 -2.80
CA LYS A 62 29.72 -12.03 -2.70
C LYS A 62 28.58 -13.04 -2.80
N ASP A 63 28.91 -14.27 -3.22
CA ASP A 63 27.97 -15.39 -3.21
C ASP A 63 27.77 -15.97 -1.79
N GLU A 64 27.12 -15.20 -0.93
CA GLU A 64 26.82 -15.54 0.47
C GLU A 64 25.40 -15.12 0.84
N CYS A 65 24.93 -15.56 2.01
CA CYS A 65 23.60 -15.21 2.51
C CYS A 65 23.60 -13.77 3.07
N ASN A 66 22.92 -12.88 2.35
CA ASN A 66 22.69 -11.49 2.74
C ASN A 66 21.29 -11.37 3.33
N ILE A 67 21.21 -11.16 4.66
CA ILE A 67 19.93 -11.07 5.37
C ILE A 67 19.64 -9.60 5.66
N VAL A 68 18.53 -9.10 5.12
CA VAL A 68 18.04 -7.74 5.38
C VAL A 68 16.88 -7.82 6.36
N GLU A 69 16.98 -7.02 7.42
CA GLU A 69 15.93 -6.83 8.41
C GLU A 69 15.36 -5.41 8.33
N VAL A 70 14.07 -5.28 8.64
CA VAL A 70 13.41 -4.02 8.93
C VAL A 70 13.27 -3.88 10.43
N VAL A 71 13.76 -2.76 10.97
CA VAL A 71 13.63 -2.36 12.37
C VAL A 71 12.65 -1.21 12.44
N GLY A 72 11.57 -1.39 13.19
CA GLY A 72 10.49 -0.41 13.35
C GLY A 72 9.73 -0.67 14.64
N ARG A 73 8.61 0.02 14.84
CA ARG A 73 7.78 -0.17 16.03
C ARG A 73 6.55 -1.03 15.73
N ASN A 74 6.20 -1.90 16.66
CA ASN A 74 4.96 -2.67 16.62
C ASN A 74 3.77 -1.83 17.17
N TYR A 75 2.58 -2.43 17.21
CA TYR A 75 1.38 -1.79 17.75
C TYR A 75 1.45 -1.42 19.25
N HIS A 76 2.37 -2.06 19.99
CA HIS A 76 2.67 -1.73 21.38
C HIS A 76 3.76 -0.66 21.53
N ASN A 77 4.15 -0.01 20.42
CA ASN A 77 5.23 0.98 20.37
C ASN A 77 6.59 0.42 20.83
N GLN A 78 6.79 -0.89 20.73
CA GLN A 78 8.06 -1.56 21.02
C GLN A 78 8.87 -1.70 19.74
N GLU A 79 10.17 -1.46 19.82
CA GLU A 79 11.08 -1.73 18.71
C GLU A 79 11.16 -3.23 18.44
N ILE A 80 10.95 -3.60 17.17
CA ILE A 80 11.06 -4.98 16.69
C ILE A 80 11.93 -5.00 15.43
N ALA A 81 12.64 -6.11 15.23
CA ALA A 81 13.40 -6.38 14.01
C ALA A 81 12.82 -7.61 13.30
N VAL A 82 12.47 -7.45 12.03
CA VAL A 82 11.85 -8.50 11.21
C VAL A 82 12.71 -8.76 9.97
N PRO A 83 13.21 -9.98 9.74
CA PRO A 83 13.89 -10.32 8.49
C PRO A 83 12.89 -10.30 7.33
N VAL A 84 13.19 -9.51 6.30
CA VAL A 84 12.32 -9.34 5.12
C VAL A 84 12.92 -9.94 3.85
N ALA A 85 14.23 -10.15 3.81
CA ALA A 85 14.90 -10.78 2.67
C ALA A 85 16.10 -11.62 3.11
N ASN A 86 16.33 -12.73 2.40
CA ASN A 86 17.55 -13.51 2.43
C ASN A 86 18.00 -13.74 1.00
N LEU A 87 19.03 -13.01 0.56
CA LEU A 87 19.50 -12.99 -0.82
C LEU A 87 20.85 -13.67 -0.96
N LYS A 88 21.05 -14.34 -2.10
CA LYS A 88 22.31 -14.96 -2.49
C LYS A 88 22.42 -15.03 -4.01
N LEU A 89 23.56 -14.64 -4.58
CA LEU A 89 23.73 -14.56 -6.04
C LEU A 89 23.42 -15.87 -6.76
N SER A 90 23.87 -17.01 -6.22
CA SER A 90 23.66 -18.33 -6.82
C SER A 90 22.24 -18.88 -6.70
N CYS A 91 21.36 -18.27 -5.90
CA CYS A 91 20.05 -18.83 -5.56
C CYS A 91 18.90 -17.83 -5.80
N GLN A 92 18.99 -16.68 -5.13
CA GLN A 92 17.98 -15.63 -5.18
C GLN A 92 18.68 -14.27 -5.06
N PRO A 93 19.10 -13.66 -6.18
CA PRO A 93 19.82 -12.40 -6.17
C PRO A 93 18.91 -11.19 -5.92
N TRP A 94 17.59 -11.34 -6.10
CA TRP A 94 16.61 -10.29 -5.84
C TRP A 94 15.31 -10.84 -5.25
N LEU A 95 14.52 -9.94 -4.66
CA LEU A 95 13.19 -10.18 -4.14
C LEU A 95 12.29 -8.97 -4.45
N SER A 96 11.09 -9.25 -4.94
CA SER A 96 9.99 -8.27 -4.99
C SER A 96 9.17 -8.38 -3.71
N LEU A 97 8.84 -7.25 -3.10
CA LEU A 97 8.08 -7.12 -1.87
C LEU A 97 6.67 -6.57 -2.10
N ASN A 98 6.32 -6.26 -3.36
CA ASN A 98 4.98 -5.82 -3.79
C ASN A 98 4.44 -4.65 -2.95
N ASP A 99 5.19 -3.54 -2.94
CA ASP A 99 4.85 -2.31 -2.24
C ASP A 99 4.61 -2.53 -0.73
N PHE A 100 5.52 -3.23 -0.08
CA PHE A 100 5.51 -3.47 1.36
C PHE A 100 5.55 -2.14 2.12
N GLN A 101 4.39 -1.73 2.65
CA GLN A 101 4.17 -0.42 3.25
C GLN A 101 4.72 -0.34 4.68
N LEU A 102 5.52 0.69 4.93
CA LEU A 102 6.18 0.94 6.20
C LEU A 102 5.92 2.38 6.64
N GLN A 103 5.44 2.53 7.87
CA GLN A 103 5.28 3.84 8.51
C GLN A 103 6.61 4.32 9.10
N PRO A 104 7.08 5.53 8.78
CA PRO A 104 8.29 6.09 9.38
C PRO A 104 8.13 6.36 10.89
N PRO A 105 9.22 6.35 11.68
CA PRO A 105 10.58 6.03 11.27
C PRO A 105 10.80 4.52 11.12
N VAL A 106 11.55 4.14 10.08
CA VAL A 106 11.89 2.75 9.80
C VAL A 106 13.37 2.62 9.41
N THR A 107 14.04 1.59 9.92
CA THR A 107 15.46 1.33 9.65
C THR A 107 15.64 0.01 8.92
N PHE A 108 16.32 0.04 7.79
CA PHE A 108 16.78 -1.16 7.10
C PHE A 108 18.16 -1.53 7.61
N ARG A 109 18.40 -2.81 7.88
CA ARG A 109 19.66 -3.31 8.42
C ARG A 109 20.14 -4.58 7.72
N LEU A 110 21.40 -4.58 7.32
CA LEU A 110 22.10 -5.77 6.82
C LEU A 110 22.62 -6.58 8.02
N ARG A 111 21.82 -7.56 8.42
CA ARG A 111 22.10 -8.43 9.58
C ARG A 111 23.24 -9.41 9.30
N SER A 112 23.29 -9.95 8.09
CA SER A 112 24.29 -10.91 7.62
C SER A 112 24.69 -10.59 6.19
N GLY A 113 25.90 -10.99 5.81
CA GLY A 113 26.48 -10.72 4.50
C GLY A 113 27.23 -9.38 4.46
N SER A 114 27.98 -9.19 3.38
CA SER A 114 28.76 -8.00 3.07
C SER A 114 28.03 -7.00 2.18
N GLY A 115 26.94 -7.42 1.51
CA GLY A 115 26.35 -6.67 0.41
C GLY A 115 27.33 -6.50 -0.76
N PRO A 116 27.12 -5.51 -1.65
CA PRO A 116 26.12 -4.44 -1.52
C PRO A 116 24.69 -4.91 -1.87
N VAL A 117 23.74 -4.54 -1.01
CA VAL A 117 22.31 -4.79 -1.17
C VAL A 117 21.57 -3.49 -1.38
N HIS A 118 20.88 -3.36 -2.50
CA HIS A 118 20.05 -2.20 -2.81
C HIS A 118 18.59 -2.47 -2.46
N LEU A 119 17.96 -1.47 -1.84
CA LEU A 119 16.53 -1.42 -1.57
C LEU A 119 15.94 -0.29 -2.39
N ALA A 120 14.82 -0.52 -3.07
CA ALA A 120 14.13 0.51 -3.83
C ALA A 120 12.62 0.44 -3.65
N GLY A 121 11.97 1.60 -3.72
CA GLY A 121 10.53 1.73 -3.51
C GLY A 121 10.03 3.13 -3.80
N LEU A 122 8.87 3.45 -3.25
CA LEU A 122 8.22 4.76 -3.39
C LEU A 122 7.99 5.37 -2.01
N HIS A 123 8.40 6.62 -1.85
CA HIS A 123 7.96 7.47 -0.76
C HIS A 123 6.68 8.17 -1.19
N GLN A 124 5.59 7.87 -0.50
CA GLN A 124 4.26 8.43 -0.73
C GLN A 124 3.91 9.40 0.40
N ILE A 125 3.40 10.57 0.03
CA ILE A 125 2.92 11.61 0.94
C ILE A 125 1.42 11.76 0.73
N PHE A 126 0.68 11.74 1.82
CA PHE A 126 -0.76 11.91 1.86
C PHE A 126 -1.11 13.12 2.73
N HIS A 127 -1.99 13.99 2.24
CA HIS A 127 -2.64 14.98 3.10
C HIS A 127 -4.03 14.48 3.45
N ARG A 128 -4.39 14.61 4.72
CA ARG A 128 -5.79 14.50 5.11
C ARG A 128 -6.49 15.72 4.54
N GLN A 129 -7.57 15.49 3.82
CA GLN A 129 -8.46 16.57 3.48
C GLN A 129 -9.13 16.98 4.78
N ASP A 130 -8.76 18.14 5.31
CA ASP A 130 -9.50 18.78 6.39
C ASP A 130 -10.87 19.13 5.80
N ILE A 131 -11.83 18.20 5.89
CA ILE A 131 -13.24 18.53 5.70
C ILE A 131 -13.67 19.24 6.98
N LEU A 132 -13.24 20.48 7.15
CA LEU A 132 -13.84 21.43 8.07
C LEU A 132 -13.93 22.78 7.38
N GLU A 133 -15.18 23.12 7.05
CA GLU A 133 -15.72 24.48 7.01
C GLU A 133 -15.05 25.50 6.09
N ASP A 134 -15.26 25.37 4.78
CA ASP A 134 -15.60 26.57 3.99
C ASP A 134 -16.38 26.17 2.72
N GLY A 135 -17.67 26.49 2.67
CA GLY A 135 -18.43 26.44 1.41
C GLY A 135 -19.67 25.55 1.32
N PHE A 136 -20.27 25.09 2.42
CA PHE A 136 -21.73 24.93 2.40
C PHE A 136 -22.34 26.33 2.52
N SER A 137 -22.23 27.15 1.46
CA SER A 137 -23.14 28.28 1.31
C SER A 137 -24.50 27.68 0.96
N GLU A 138 -25.38 27.63 1.96
CA GLU A 138 -26.82 27.50 1.80
C GLU A 138 -27.34 28.70 0.99
N GLU A 139 -27.05 28.76 -0.30
CA GLU A 139 -27.58 29.78 -1.23
C GLU A 139 -27.40 29.25 -2.66
N ASP A 140 -28.10 28.17 -2.99
CA ASP A 140 -28.55 27.85 -4.36
C ASP A 140 -29.74 26.86 -4.26
N GLU A 141 -30.70 27.17 -3.39
CA GLU A 141 -32.10 26.84 -3.66
C GLU A 141 -32.62 27.92 -4.60
N GLU A 142 -32.79 27.61 -5.89
CA GLU A 142 -34.07 27.79 -6.61
C GLU A 142 -33.97 27.71 -8.16
N PHE A 143 -34.91 26.95 -8.73
CA PHE A 143 -35.50 27.05 -10.07
C PHE A 143 -34.67 26.54 -11.29
N ILE A 144 -35.16 25.62 -12.15
CA ILE A 144 -36.50 25.50 -12.77
C ILE A 144 -36.83 24.05 -13.21
N GLU A 145 -37.99 23.59 -12.73
CA GLU A 145 -39.12 22.87 -13.38
C GLU A 145 -38.95 21.57 -14.19
N GLU A 146 -39.60 20.53 -13.64
CA GLU A 146 -40.54 19.60 -14.29
C GLU A 146 -40.66 19.59 -15.82
N GLU A 147 -40.26 18.48 -16.44
CA GLU A 147 -41.12 17.81 -17.42
C GLU A 147 -41.28 16.34 -17.04
N GLU A 148 -42.39 16.02 -16.38
CA GLU A 148 -43.02 14.71 -16.53
C GLU A 148 -43.71 14.66 -17.90
N LEU A 149 -43.36 13.65 -18.72
CA LEU A 149 -44.39 12.81 -19.34
C LEU A 149 -43.81 11.45 -19.78
N SER A 150 -44.33 10.41 -19.12
CA SER A 150 -44.58 9.02 -19.54
C SER A 150 -44.05 8.56 -20.91
N GLU A 151 -43.50 7.35 -21.03
CA GLU A 151 -44.33 6.17 -21.32
C GLU A 151 -43.73 4.85 -20.81
N GLU A 152 -44.65 3.97 -20.47
CA GLU A 152 -44.55 2.71 -19.73
C GLU A 152 -43.75 1.62 -20.46
N GLU A 153 -42.88 0.89 -19.75
CA GLU A 153 -42.64 -0.52 -20.06
C GLU A 153 -42.90 -1.38 -18.82
N GLU A 154 -44.14 -1.88 -18.75
CA GLU A 154 -44.53 -2.97 -17.86
C GLU A 154 -43.64 -4.21 -18.07
N LEU A 155 -42.91 -4.57 -17.03
CA LEU A 155 -42.34 -5.90 -16.87
C LEU A 155 -43.49 -6.92 -16.74
N SER A 156 -43.53 -7.91 -17.63
CA SER A 156 -44.32 -9.13 -17.41
C SER A 156 -43.45 -10.40 -17.41
N PRO A 157 -43.83 -11.44 -16.63
CA PRO A 157 -42.87 -12.39 -16.06
C PRO A 157 -42.52 -13.59 -16.96
N VAL A 158 -41.27 -14.05 -16.83
CA VAL A 158 -40.71 -15.25 -17.48
C VAL A 158 -41.47 -16.53 -17.08
N LYS A 159 -41.92 -17.31 -18.09
CA LYS A 159 -42.35 -18.71 -17.90
C LYS A 159 -41.31 -19.68 -18.48
N PRO A 160 -41.03 -20.82 -17.81
CA PRO A 160 -39.99 -21.76 -18.22
C PRO A 160 -40.45 -22.68 -19.36
N ALA A 161 -39.59 -22.86 -20.38
CA ALA A 161 -39.82 -23.79 -21.48
C ALA A 161 -39.31 -25.21 -21.16
N LYS A 162 -40.18 -26.20 -21.37
CA LYS A 162 -39.98 -27.63 -21.10
C LYS A 162 -38.95 -28.29 -22.06
N LYS A 163 -38.09 -29.10 -21.44
CA LYS A 163 -37.23 -30.12 -22.02
C LYS A 163 -38.02 -31.07 -22.95
N LYS A 164 -37.62 -31.19 -24.22
CA LYS A 164 -38.06 -32.28 -25.11
C LYS A 164 -36.91 -33.27 -25.34
N GLN A 165 -37.18 -34.52 -24.97
CA GLN A 165 -36.37 -35.70 -25.22
C GLN A 165 -36.22 -35.95 -26.74
N ARG A 166 -35.03 -36.32 -27.19
CA ARG A 166 -34.84 -37.08 -28.42
C ARG A 166 -34.59 -38.54 -28.02
N LYS A 167 -35.46 -39.44 -28.51
CA LYS A 167 -35.28 -40.89 -28.51
C LYS A 167 -35.05 -41.35 -29.95
N SER A 168 -34.18 -42.36 -30.04
CA SER A 168 -33.80 -43.19 -31.18
C SER A 168 -32.93 -42.55 -32.25
#